data_AF-A0A662U7M7-F1
#
_entry.id   AF-A0A662U7M7-F1
#
_cell.length_a   1.000
_cell.length_b   1.000
_cell.length_c   1.000
_cell.angle_alpha   90.00
_cell.angle_beta   90.00
_cell.angle_gamma   90.00
#
_symmetry.space_group_name_H-M   'P 1'
#
loop_
_entity.id
_entity.type
_entity.pdbx_description
1 polymer ?
#
loop_
_entity_poly.entity_id
_entity_poly.type
_entity_poly.pdbx_seq_one_letter_code
_entity_poly.pdbx_strand_id
1 'polypeptide(L)' 'MSKPENVVSRRKMIEDAIKDLDPALREVYRNVLAEVGDEALMDDEYFNRILRKINELRKQST' A
#
# COMPACT_ATOMS: atom_id res chain seq x y z
N MET A 1 -19.13 14.08 2.60
CA MET A 1 -17.80 14.36 2.02
C MET A 1 -17.42 13.17 1.16
N SER A 2 -17.23 13.36 -0.14
CA SER A 2 -16.70 12.30 -1.01
C SER A 2 -15.23 12.07 -0.67
N LYS A 3 -14.82 10.82 -0.45
CA LYS A 3 -13.38 10.50 -0.34
C LYS A 3 -12.68 11.02 -1.60
N PRO A 4 -11.53 11.72 -1.51
CA PRO A 4 -10.82 12.19 -2.68
C PRO A 4 -10.52 10.98 -3.59
N GLU A 5 -10.93 11.04 -4.87
CA GLU A 5 -10.75 9.93 -5.82
C GLU A 5 -9.29 9.43 -5.86
N ASN A 6 -8.33 10.34 -5.65
CA ASN A 6 -6.91 10.04 -5.56
C ASN A 6 -6.54 9.10 -4.41
N VAL A 7 -7.14 9.26 -3.23
CA VAL A 7 -6.86 8.41 -2.08
C VAL A 7 -7.34 6.99 -2.32
N VAL A 8 -8.57 6.86 -2.85
CA VAL A 8 -9.15 5.56 -3.20
C VAL A 8 -8.29 4.86 -4.26
N SER A 9 -7.85 5.61 -5.28
CA SER A 9 -6.95 5.11 -6.32
C SER A 9 -5.61 4.61 -5.75
N ARG A 10 -4.95 5.42 -4.92
CA ARG A 10 -3.65 5.06 -4.32
C ARG A 10 -3.77 3.86 -3.37
N ARG A 11 -4.82 3.81 -2.55
CA ARG A 11 -5.08 2.64 -1.69
C ARG A 11 -5.23 1.37 -2.53
N LYS A 12 -6.00 1.44 -3.62
CA LYS A 12 -6.16 0.33 -4.56
C LYS A 12 -4.83 -0.09 -5.21
N MET A 13 -3.98 0.87 -5.60
CA MET A 13 -2.64 0.56 -6.14
C MET A 13 -1.78 -0.22 -5.15
N ILE A 14 -1.80 0.14 -3.86
CA ILE A 14 -1.05 -0.60 -2.85
C ILE A 14 -1.66 -1.99 -2.63
N GLU A 15 -2.99 -2.08 -2.54
CA GLU A 15 -3.69 -3.36 -2.40
C GLU A 15 -3.38 -4.31 -3.56
N ASP A 16 -3.31 -3.80 -4.80
CA ASP A 16 -2.91 -4.57 -5.97
C ASP A 16 -1.44 -5.00 -5.87
N ALA A 17 -0.53 -4.13 -5.42
CA ALA A 17 0.88 -4.44 -5.29
C ALA A 17 1.18 -5.56 -4.28
N ILE A 18 0.37 -5.71 -3.23
CA ILE A 18 0.54 -6.75 -2.20
C ILE A 18 -0.16 -8.08 -2.54
N LYS A 19 -0.96 -8.16 -3.62
CA LYS A 19 -1.67 -9.39 -4.02
C LYS A 19 -0.74 -10.53 -4.42
N ASP A 20 0.47 -10.22 -4.85
CA ASP A 20 1.46 -11.22 -5.25
C ASP A 20 2.38 -11.63 -4.09
N LEU A 21 2.25 -11.00 -2.91
CA LEU A 21 2.97 -11.39 -1.72
C LEU A 21 2.37 -12.64 -1.08
N ASP A 22 3.21 -13.33 -0.30
CA ASP A 22 2.81 -14.39 0.62
C ASP A 22 1.56 -13.97 1.45
N PRO A 23 0.59 -14.88 1.67
CA PRO A 23 -0.63 -14.57 2.42
C PRO A 23 -0.38 -13.91 3.79
N ALA A 24 0.65 -14.33 4.53
CA ALA A 24 0.97 -13.76 5.84
C ALA A 24 1.47 -12.31 5.72
N LEU A 25 2.33 -12.03 4.73
CA LEU A 25 2.81 -10.68 4.46
C LEU A 25 1.67 -9.76 3.99
N ARG A 26 0.76 -10.29 3.17
CA ARG A 26 -0.41 -9.55 2.70
C ARG A 26 -1.30 -9.10 3.86
N GLU A 27 -1.51 -9.96 4.84
CA GLU A 27 -2.31 -9.63 6.04
C GLU A 27 -1.66 -8.52 6.87
N VAL A 28 -0.34 -8.61 7.09
CA VAL A 28 0.42 -7.54 7.76
C VAL A 28 0.25 -6.20 7.04
N TYR A 29 0.40 -6.18 5.71
CA TYR A 29 0.22 -4.96 4.93
C TYR A 29 -1.20 -4.40 4.97
N ARG A 30 -2.22 -5.26 4.98
CA ARG A 30 -3.61 -4.82 5.13
C ARG A 30 -3.85 -4.15 6.48
N ASN A 31 -3.29 -4.71 7.56
CA ASN A 31 -3.39 -4.12 8.88
C ASN A 31 -2.70 -2.75 8.93
N VAL A 32 -1.49 -2.65 8.38
CA VAL A 32 -0.77 -1.37 8.26
C VAL A 32 -1.59 -0.36 7.45
N LEU A 33 -2.14 -0.74 6.30
CA LEU A 33 -2.95 0.16 5.46
C LEU A 33 -4.26 0.59 6.11
N ALA A 34 -4.82 -0.22 7.02
CA ALA A 34 -5.99 0.15 7.79
C ALA A 34 -5.66 1.25 8.82
N GLU A 35 -4.43 1.27 9.34
CA GLU A 35 -3.94 2.29 10.28
C GLU A 35 -3.45 3.57 9.57
N VAL A 36 -3.09 3.48 8.29
CA VAL A 36 -2.66 4.64 7.49
C VAL A 36 -3.86 5.54 7.16
N GLY A 37 -3.79 6.77 7.65
CA GLY A 37 -4.75 7.82 7.33
C GLY A 37 -4.70 8.23 5.86
N ASP A 38 -5.86 8.65 5.34
CA ASP A 38 -6.03 9.04 3.94
C ASP A 38 -5.12 10.21 3.52
N GLU A 39 -4.80 11.13 4.44
CA GLU A 39 -3.85 12.24 4.22
C GLU A 39 -2.42 11.77 3.96
N ALA A 40 -1.96 10.75 4.67
CA ALA A 40 -0.62 10.19 4.48
C ALA A 40 -0.49 9.55 3.09
N LEU A 41 -1.57 8.97 2.55
CA LEU A 41 -1.58 8.44 1.18
C LEU A 41 -1.58 9.53 0.11
N MET A 42 -2.00 10.76 0.44
CA MET A 42 -1.93 11.90 -0.50
C MET A 42 -0.52 12.47 -0.64
N ASP A 43 0.38 12.19 0.31
CA ASP A 43 1.80 12.49 0.19
C ASP A 43 2.46 11.53 -0.82
N ASP A 44 3.01 12.10 -1.89
CA ASP A 44 3.67 11.34 -2.96
C ASP A 44 4.93 10.61 -2.48
N GLU A 45 5.72 11.23 -1.61
CA GLU A 45 6.94 10.62 -1.08
C GLU A 45 6.58 9.42 -0.22
N TYR A 46 5.60 9.59 0.66
CA TYR A 46 5.11 8.51 1.52
C TYR A 46 4.52 7.36 0.71
N PHE A 47 3.64 7.67 -0.26
CA PHE A 47 3.05 6.68 -1.16
C PHE A 47 4.12 5.89 -1.93
N ASN A 48 5.07 6.58 -2.54
CA ASN A 48 6.16 5.95 -3.30
C ASN A 48 7.07 5.10 -2.40
N ARG A 49 7.31 5.53 -1.16
CA ARG A 49 8.07 4.76 -0.16
C ARG A 49 7.40 3.44 0.19
N ILE A 50 6.07 3.41 0.32
CA ILE A 50 5.32 2.17 0.54
C ILE A 50 5.50 1.21 -0.64
N LEU A 51 5.27 1.69 -1.87
CA LEU A 51 5.40 0.87 -3.06
C LEU A 51 6.82 0.30 -3.22
N ARG A 52 7.85 1.10 -2.92
CA ARG A 52 9.24 0.65 -2.97
C ARG A 52 9.51 -0.49 -1.99
N LYS A 53 9.04 -0.37 -0.74
CA LYS A 53 9.20 -1.44 0.26
C LYS A 53 8.52 -2.74 -0.18
N ILE A 54 7.30 -2.66 -0.71
CA ILE A 54 6.58 -3.83 -1.23
C ILE A 54 7.39 -4.52 -2.34
N ASN A 55 7.92 -3.74 -3.29
CA ASN A 55 8.75 -4.26 -4.36
C ASN A 55 10.07 -4.89 -3.87
N GLU A 56 10.70 -4.31 -2.84
CA GLU A 56 11.91 -4.88 -2.23
C GLU A 56 11.62 -6.24 -1.58
N LEU A 57 10.49 -6.41 -0.89
CA LEU A 57 10.09 -7.69 -0.30
C LEU A 57 9.74 -8.75 -1.36
N ARG A 58 9.10 -8.35 -2.46
CA ARG A 58 8.85 -9.26 -3.59
C ARG A 58 10.14 -9.88 -4.11
N LYS A 59 11.17 -9.05 -4.30
CA LYS A 59 12.49 -9.50 -4.79
C LYS A 59 13.22 -10.43 -3.83
N GLN A 60 12.94 -10.35 -2.53
CA GLN A 60 13.53 -11.23 -1.51
C GLN A 60 12.76 -12.56 -1.39
N SER A 61 11.51 -12.59 -1.84
CA SER A 61 10.64 -13.76 -1.77
C SER A 61 10.69 -14.61 -3.06
N THR A 62 11.49 -14.20 -4.06
CA THR A 62 11.72 -14.91 -5.33
C THR A 62 13.13 -15.47 -5.35
#